data_AF-A0A496R7M6-F1
#
_entry.id   AF-A0A496R7M6-F1
#
_cell.length_a   1.000
_cell.length_b   1.000
_cell.length_c   1.000
_cell.angle_alpha   90.00
_cell.angle_beta   90.00
_cell.angle_gamma   90.00
#
_symmetry.space_group_name_H-M   'P 1'
#
loop_
_entity.id
_entity.type
_entity.pdbx_description
1 polymer ?
#
loop_
_entity_poly.entity_id
_entity_poly.type
_entity_poly.pdbx_seq_one_letter_code
_entity_poly.pdbx_strand_id
1 'polypeptide(L)' 'FRDAVGIAGTVMIRRTLGLAKVSDIASIEDNEERSFLDRLALEIGKRLIIEADSMSSINDALKIAKEISPL' A
#
# COMPACT_ATOMS: atom_id res chain seq x y z
N PHE A 1 6.98 8.59 13.82
CA PHE A 1 6.42 7.33 13.28
C PHE A 1 5.22 7.62 12.39
N ARG A 2 4.16 8.24 12.92
CA ARG A 2 3.03 8.82 12.16
C ARG A 2 3.37 9.32 10.75
N ASP A 3 4.22 10.35 10.64
CA ASP A 3 4.56 10.96 9.34
C ASP A 3 5.19 9.95 8.37
N ALA A 4 6.06 9.06 8.88
CA ALA A 4 6.68 8.03 8.05
C ALA A 4 5.64 7.05 7.51
N VAL A 5 4.64 6.67 8.31
CA VAL A 5 3.53 5.81 7.88
C VAL A 5 2.64 6.51 6.86
N GLY A 6 2.27 7.78 7.11
CA GLY A 6 1.46 8.57 6.17
C GLY A 6 2.16 8.80 4.83
N ILE A 7 3.46 9.08 4.86
CA ILE A 7 4.29 9.19 3.65
C ILE A 7 4.39 7.82 2.95
N ALA A 8 4.57 6.72 3.68
CA ALA A 8 4.61 5.38 3.10
C ALA A 8 3.32 5.08 2.34
N GLY A 9 2.15 5.32 2.96
CA GLY A 9 0.86 5.13 2.30
C GLY A 9 0.69 6.02 1.07
N THR A 10 1.13 7.28 1.14
CA THR A 10 1.11 8.21 0.00
C THR A 10 2.00 7.71 -1.15
N VAL A 11 3.21 7.23 -0.84
CA VAL A 11 4.15 6.65 -1.82
C VAL A 11 3.53 5.43 -2.48
N MET A 12 2.93 4.51 -1.71
CA MET A 12 2.24 3.35 -2.26
C MET A 12 1.19 3.78 -3.29
N ILE A 13 0.26 4.67 -2.91
CA ILE A 13 -0.79 5.14 -3.82
C ILE A 13 -0.22 5.78 -5.10
N ARG A 14 0.74 6.71 -4.99
CA ARG A 14 1.29 7.39 -6.17
C ARG A 14 2.14 6.48 -7.07
N ARG A 15 2.68 5.38 -6.54
CA ARG A 15 3.45 4.38 -7.31
C ARG A 15 2.55 3.31 -7.93
N THR A 16 1.30 3.20 -7.49
CA THR A 16 0.31 2.29 -8.08
C THR A 16 -0.51 2.96 -9.19
N LEU A 17 -1.06 4.16 -8.94
CA LEU A 17 -1.95 4.86 -9.89
C LEU A 17 -1.36 6.10 -10.55
N GLY A 18 -0.23 6.61 -10.05
CA GLY A 18 0.40 7.80 -10.63
C GLY A 18 1.11 7.53 -11.96
N LEU A 19 1.59 8.61 -12.59
CA LEU A 19 2.34 8.56 -13.85
C LEU A 19 3.62 7.72 -13.75
N ALA A 20 4.28 7.75 -12.60
CA ALA A 20 5.56 7.07 -12.37
C ALA A 20 5.38 5.80 -11.51
N LYS A 21 4.87 4.74 -12.14
CA LYS A 21 4.63 3.44 -11.49
C LYS A 21 5.93 2.69 -11.15
N VAL A 22 5.82 1.61 -10.37
CA VAL A 22 6.91 0.67 -10.07
C VAL A 22 6.76 -0.62 -10.85
N SER A 23 7.88 -1.19 -11.31
CA SER A 23 7.87 -2.42 -12.11
C SER A 23 7.33 -3.61 -11.33
N ASP A 24 7.49 -3.64 -10.01
CA ASP A 24 7.04 -4.71 -9.11
C ASP A 24 5.60 -5.15 -9.36
N ILE A 25 4.71 -4.22 -9.72
CA ILE A 25 3.33 -4.50 -10.14
C ILE A 25 3.13 -4.18 -11.62
N ALA A 26 3.66 -3.05 -12.12
CA ALA A 26 3.32 -2.57 -13.45
C ALA A 26 3.81 -3.47 -14.60
N SER A 27 4.81 -4.32 -14.39
CA SER A 27 5.31 -5.23 -15.43
C SER A 27 4.62 -6.59 -15.46
N ILE A 28 3.68 -6.88 -14.54
CA ILE A 28 2.92 -8.14 -14.52
C ILE A 28 2.01 -8.18 -15.75
N GLU A 29 2.16 -9.12 -16.68
CA GLU A 29 1.41 -9.12 -17.94
C GLU A 29 -0.09 -9.40 -17.78
N ASP A 30 -0.45 -10.31 -16.87
CA ASP A 30 -1.84 -10.64 -16.55
C ASP A 30 -2.53 -9.42 -15.92
N ASN A 31 -3.57 -8.92 -16.60
CA ASN A 31 -4.30 -7.75 -16.15
C ASN A 31 -5.16 -8.01 -14.91
N GLU A 32 -5.68 -9.21 -14.72
CA GLU A 32 -6.48 -9.56 -13.54
C GLU A 32 -5.57 -9.64 -12.31
N GLU A 33 -4.41 -10.29 -12.43
CA GLU A 33 -3.41 -10.38 -11.36
C GLU A 33 -2.85 -8.99 -11.01
N ARG A 34 -2.49 -8.19 -12.03
CA ARG A 34 -2.01 -6.82 -11.83
C ARG A 34 -3.05 -5.96 -11.12
N SER A 35 -4.31 -6.01 -11.59
CA SER A 35 -5.42 -5.24 -11.01
C SER A 35 -5.70 -5.67 -9.57
N PHE A 36 -5.61 -6.97 -9.27
CA PHE A 36 -5.73 -7.48 -7.92
C PHE A 36 -4.65 -6.89 -7.00
N LEU A 37 -3.38 -6.93 -7.40
CA LEU A 37 -2.27 -6.38 -6.61
C LEU A 37 -2.33 -4.85 -6.49
N ASP A 38 -2.73 -4.15 -7.56
CA ASP A 38 -2.97 -2.70 -7.53
C ASP A 38 -4.01 -2.35 -6.44
N ARG A 39 -5.12 -3.11 -6.36
CA ARG A 39 -6.16 -2.89 -5.33
C ARG A 39 -5.64 -3.13 -3.92
N LEU A 40 -4.85 -4.18 -3.70
CA LEU A 40 -4.26 -4.45 -2.38
C LEU A 40 -3.30 -3.32 -1.97
N ALA A 41 -2.43 -2.88 -2.87
CA ALA A 41 -1.49 -1.79 -2.61
C ALA A 41 -2.21 -0.47 -2.28
N LEU A 42 -3.29 -0.17 -3.01
CA LEU A 42 -4.12 1.01 -2.74
C LEU A 42 -4.83 0.93 -1.40
N GLU A 43 -5.39 -0.23 -1.04
CA GLU A 43 -6.10 -0.40 0.21
C GLU A 43 -5.16 -0.28 1.41
N ILE A 44 -3.99 -0.92 1.35
CA ILE A 44 -2.95 -0.78 2.38
C ILE A 44 -2.53 0.69 2.46
N GLY A 45 -2.17 1.32 1.35
CA GLY A 45 -1.71 2.71 1.34
C GLY A 45 -2.74 3.68 1.91
N LYS A 46 -4.03 3.51 1.58
CA LYS A 46 -5.14 4.31 2.11
C LYS A 46 -5.27 4.16 3.62
N ARG A 47 -5.23 2.93 4.14
CA ARG A 47 -5.31 2.67 5.59
C ARG A 47 -4.10 3.23 6.34
N LEU A 48 -2.88 3.09 5.78
CA LEU A 48 -1.69 3.69 6.37
C LEU A 48 -1.82 5.21 6.51
N ILE A 49 -2.44 5.91 5.56
CA ILE A 49 -2.65 7.36 5.65
C ILE A 49 -3.71 7.70 6.72
N ILE A 50 -4.87 7.05 6.67
CA ILE A 50 -6.02 7.40 7.52
C ILE A 50 -5.77 7.02 8.98
N GLU A 51 -5.13 5.87 9.22
CA GLU A 51 -4.91 5.33 10.56
C GLU A 51 -3.54 5.77 11.16
N ALA A 52 -2.72 6.54 10.44
CA ALA A 52 -1.36 6.93 10.83
C ALA A 52 -1.25 7.48 12.27
N ASP A 53 -2.23 8.28 12.69
CA ASP A 53 -2.25 8.94 14.00
C ASP A 53 -2.49 7.96 15.15
N SER A 54 -3.14 6.84 14.86
CA SER A 54 -3.44 5.78 15.83
C SER A 54 -2.34 4.73 15.96
N MET A 55 -1.35 4.71 15.05
CA MET A 55 -0.30 3.71 15.08
C MET A 55 0.84 4.10 16.01
N SER A 56 1.21 3.16 16.87
CA SER A 56 2.24 3.31 17.90
C SER A 56 3.55 2.62 17.52
N SER A 57 3.51 1.65 16.61
CA SER A 57 4.66 0.84 16.23
C SER A 57 4.56 0.27 14.81
N ILE A 58 5.68 -0.24 14.30
CA ILE A 58 5.72 -0.96 13.01
C ILE A 58 4.79 -2.18 12.98
N ASN A 59 4.50 -2.79 14.14
CA ASN A 59 3.62 -3.94 14.22
C ASN A 59 2.17 -3.59 13.83
N ASP A 60 1.73 -2.36 14.11
CA ASP A 60 0.39 -1.88 13.73
C ASP A 60 0.27 -1.82 12.19
N ALA A 61 1.28 -1.27 11.53
CA ALA A 61 1.34 -1.24 10.07
C ALA A 61 1.45 -2.65 9.45
N LEU A 62 2.24 -3.54 10.05
CA LEU A 62 2.35 -4.94 9.60
C LEU A 62 1.03 -5.69 9.74
N LYS A 63 0.25 -5.41 10.79
CA LYS A 63 -1.08 -6.00 10.97
C LYS A 63 -2.01 -5.63 9.82
N ILE A 64 -2.04 -4.36 9.41
CA ILE A 64 -2.82 -3.90 8.26
C ILE A 64 -2.40 -4.62 6.98
N ALA A 65 -1.09 -4.73 6.74
CA ALA A 65 -0.58 -5.42 5.56
C ALA A 65 -1.02 -6.90 5.52
N LYS A 66 -0.99 -7.60 6.66
CA LYS A 66 -1.43 -9.00 6.78
C LYS A 66 -2.95 -9.19 6.71
N GLU A 67 -3.72 -8.22 7.19
CA GLU A 67 -5.19 -8.27 7.10
C GLU A 67 -5.68 -8.17 5.64
N ILE A 68 -4.94 -7.45 4.80
CA ILE A 68 -5.31 -7.19 3.41
C ILE A 68 -4.62 -8.16 2.44
N SER A 69 -3.36 -8.46 2.69
CA SER A 69 -2.59 -9.37 1.84
C SER A 69 -3.02 -10.82 2.08
N PRO A 70 -3.13 -11.65 1.04
CA PRO A 70 -3.41 -13.08 1.18
C PRO A 70 -2.21 -13.90 1.74
N LEU A 71 -1.17 -13.24 2.27
CA LEU A 71 0.07 -13.83 2.78
C LEU A 71 0.10 -13.94 4.32
#